data_AF-A0A162QCN0-F1
#
_entry.id   AF-A0A162QCN0-F1
#
_cell.length_a   1.000
_cell.length_b   1.000
_cell.length_c   1.000
_cell.angle_alpha   90.00
_cell.angle_beta   90.00
_cell.angle_gamma   90.00
#
_symmetry.space_group_name_H-M   'P 1'
#
loop_
_entity.id
_entity.type
_entity.pdbx_description
1 polymer ?
#
loop_
_entity_poly.entity_id
_entity_poly.type
_entity_poly.pdbx_seq_one_letter_code
_entity_poly.pdbx_strand_id
1 'polypeptide(L)' 'MKVAKYLQFQGEEINIESLEKKIKAIWKDAGKLQKDIKTLKIYIKPEESTCYYVINDSEKGNFSMN' A
#
# COMPACT_ATOMS: atom_id res chain seq x y z
N MET A 1 14.40 -12.80 10.73
CA MET A 1 14.33 -13.11 9.28
C MET A 1 13.59 -11.98 8.59
N LYS A 2 14.22 -11.31 7.64
CA LYS A 2 13.57 -10.27 6.82
C LYS A 2 13.09 -10.92 5.53
N VAL A 3 11.81 -10.77 5.21
CA VAL A 3 11.21 -11.33 3.99
C VAL A 3 10.83 -10.16 3.10
N ALA A 4 11.52 -10.03 1.97
CA ALA A 4 11.20 -9.03 0.97
C ALA A 4 10.17 -9.61 0.00
N LYS A 5 9.18 -8.81 -0.37
CA LYS A 5 8.09 -9.18 -1.29
C LYS A 5 8.07 -8.20 -2.45
N TYR A 6 7.98 -8.75 -3.66
CA TYR A 6 7.98 -7.99 -4.89
C TYR A 6 6.87 -8.49 -5.80
N LEU A 7 6.24 -7.57 -6.52
CA LEU A 7 5.39 -7.88 -7.65
C LEU A 7 6.16 -7.52 -8.92
N GLN A 8 6.28 -8.49 -9.83
CA GLN A 8 6.85 -8.25 -11.14
C GLN A 8 5.76 -8.39 -12.21
N PHE A 9 5.58 -7.37 -13.03
CA PHE A 9 4.58 -7.35 -14.09
C PHE A 9 5.09 -6.53 -15.28
N GLN A 10 5.01 -7.08 -16.50
CA GLN A 10 5.48 -6.44 -17.74
C GLN A 10 6.93 -5.89 -17.70
N GLY A 11 7.82 -6.54 -16.93
CA GLY A 11 9.21 -6.10 -16.78
C GLY A 11 9.43 -5.00 -15.73
N GLU A 12 8.37 -4.51 -15.10
CA GLU A 12 8.45 -3.64 -13.93
C GLU A 12 8.51 -4.46 -12.63
N GLU A 13 9.22 -3.94 -11.64
CA GLU A 13 9.31 -4.52 -10.30
C GLU A 13 8.82 -3.51 -9.26
N ILE A 14 7.82 -3.92 -8.48
CA ILE A 14 7.22 -3.12 -7.41
C ILE A 14 7.51 -3.78 -6.07
N ASN A 15 8.16 -3.02 -5.18
CA ASN A 15 8.40 -3.46 -3.81
C ASN A 15 7.16 -3.25 -2.94
N ILE A 16 6.62 -4.35 -2.39
CA ILE A 16 5.38 -4.30 -1.60
C ILE A 16 5.59 -3.57 -0.26
N GLU A 17 6.75 -3.71 0.38
CA GLU A 17 7.05 -2.98 1.62
C GLU A 17 7.05 -1.45 1.39
N SER A 18 7.50 -0.99 0.23
CA SER A 18 7.46 0.43 -0.14
C SER A 18 6.03 0.94 -0.26
N LEU A 19 5.11 0.15 -0.83
CA LEU A 19 3.68 0.48 -0.88
C LEU A 19 3.10 0.58 0.53
N GLU A 20 3.37 -0.41 1.40
CA GLU A 20 2.94 -0.41 2.79
C GLU A 20 3.42 0.85 3.55
N LYS A 21 4.67 1.25 3.34
CA LYS A 21 5.23 2.47 3.94
C LYS A 21 4.53 3.72 3.42
N LYS A 22 4.25 3.81 2.11
CA LYS A 22 3.53 4.93 1.51
C LYS A 22 2.11 5.05 2.07
N ILE A 23 1.40 3.93 2.24
CA ILE A 23 0.06 3.91 2.86
C ILE A 23 0.12 4.43 4.30
N LYS A 24 1.08 3.95 5.11
CA LYS A 24 1.26 4.41 6.49
C LYS A 24 1.62 5.90 6.56
N ALA A 25 2.39 6.40 5.60
CA ALA A 25 2.71 7.82 5.51
C ALA A 25 1.47 8.65 5.20
N ILE A 26 0.64 8.26 4.23
CA ILE A 26 -0.63 8.93 3.92
C ILE A 26 -1.57 8.95 5.14
N TRP A 27 -1.68 7.82 5.84
CA TRP A 27 -2.47 7.73 7.07
C TRP A 27 -2.00 8.71 8.15
N LYS A 28 -0.68 8.82 8.34
CA LYS A 28 -0.07 9.76 9.29
C LYS A 28 -0.26 11.21 8.87
N ASP A 29 -0.15 11.50 7.57
CA ASP A 29 -0.34 12.83 7.00
C ASP A 29 -1.80 13.30 7.16
N ALA A 30 -2.76 12.37 7.12
CA ALA A 30 -4.16 12.61 7.49
C ALA A 30 -4.39 12.83 9.00
N GLY A 31 -3.32 12.96 9.80
CA GLY A 31 -3.39 13.23 11.24
C GLY A 31 -3.74 12.01 12.10
N LYS A 32 -3.77 10.80 11.53
CA LYS A 32 -4.10 9.56 12.24
C LYS A 32 -2.85 8.89 12.79
N LEU A 33 -3.00 8.08 13.85
CA LEU A 33 -1.85 7.38 14.45
C LEU A 33 -1.69 5.99 13.84
N GLN A 34 -0.45 5.54 13.68
CA GLN A 34 -0.17 4.21 13.14
C GLN A 34 -0.77 3.09 14.01
N LYS A 35 -0.89 3.30 15.32
CA LYS A 35 -1.55 2.36 16.25
C LYS A 35 -3.04 2.16 15.97
N ASP A 36 -3.67 3.08 15.23
CA ASP A 36 -5.10 2.98 14.88
C ASP A 36 -5.31 2.03 13.70
N ILE A 37 -4.26 1.63 12.97
CA ILE A 37 -4.33 0.65 11.89
C ILE A 37 -4.40 -0.76 12.52
N LYS A 38 -5.60 -1.33 12.56
CA LYS A 38 -5.86 -2.71 13.00
C LYS A 38 -5.78 -3.70 11.84
N THR A 39 -6.33 -3.33 10.69
CA THR A 39 -6.29 -4.13 9.46
C THR A 39 -5.82 -3.26 8.31
N LEU A 40 -4.99 -3.82 7.43
CA LEU A 40 -4.55 -3.18 6.19
C LEU A 40 -4.65 -4.20 5.06
N LYS A 41 -5.52 -3.94 4.10
CA LYS A 41 -5.64 -4.70 2.86
C LYS A 41 -5.05 -3.89 1.73
N ILE A 42 -4.22 -4.51 0.91
CA ILE A 42 -3.56 -3.87 -0.24
C ILE A 42 -3.93 -4.68 -1.48
N TYR A 43 -4.45 -3.99 -2.47
CA TYR A 43 -4.81 -4.54 -3.77
C TYR A 43 -3.99 -3.82 -4.82
N ILE A 44 -3.22 -4.58 -5.57
CA ILE A 44 -2.39 -4.03 -6.64
C ILE A 44 -3.07 -4.37 -7.96
N LYS A 45 -3.39 -3.34 -8.73
CA LYS A 45 -3.88 -3.50 -10.10
C LYS A 45 -2.79 -2.99 -11.06
N PRO A 46 -1.88 -3.88 -11.48
CA PRO A 46 -0.74 -3.47 -12.29
C PRO A 46 -1.17 -3.03 -13.70
N GLU A 47 -2.31 -3.51 -14.19
CA GLU A 47 -2.92 -3.04 -15.46
C GLU A 47 -3.26 -1.53 -15.45
N GLU A 48 -3.50 -0.96 -14.26
CA GLU A 48 -3.77 0.48 -14.08
C GLU A 48 -2.59 1.20 -13.41
N SER A 49 -1.45 0.52 -13.21
CA SER A 49 -0.33 0.99 -12.38
C SER A 49 -0.78 1.64 -11.06
N THR A 50 -1.80 1.09 -10.41
CA THR A 50 -2.48 1.72 -9.26
C THR A 50 -2.60 0.78 -8.07
N CYS A 51 -2.30 1.32 -6.89
CA CYS A 51 -2.35 0.61 -5.62
C CYS A 51 -3.59 1.07 -4.88
N TYR A 52 -4.49 0.14 -4.56
CA TYR A 52 -5.65 0.40 -3.73
C TYR A 52 -5.41 -0.18 -2.34
N TYR A 53 -5.94 0.48 -1.31
CA TYR A 53 -5.83 -0.01 0.05
C TYR A 53 -7.10 0.25 0.84
N VAL A 54 -7.32 -0.58 1.85
CA VAL A 54 -8.40 -0.44 2.84
C VAL A 54 -7.81 -0.60 4.23
N ILE A 55 -7.93 0.45 5.04
CA ILE A 55 -7.53 0.47 6.45
C ILE A 55 -8.78 0.26 7.31
N ASN A 56 -8.68 -0.62 8.32
CA ASN A 56 -9.75 -0.90 9.28
C ASN A 56 -11.08 -1.29 8.60
N ASP A 57 -10.99 -1.94 7.43
CA ASP A 57 -12.13 -2.35 6.61
C ASP A 57 -13.09 -1.22 6.18
N SER A 58 -12.70 0.05 6.40
CA SER A 58 -13.56 1.22 6.19
C SER A 58 -12.87 2.31 5.37
N GLU A 59 -11.63 2.66 5.70
CA GLU A 59 -10.91 3.79 5.12
C GLU A 59 -10.25 3.34 3.82
N LYS A 60 -10.82 3.73 2.68
CA LYS A 60 -10.33 3.35 1.36
C LYS A 60 -9.47 4.46 0.77
N GLY A 61 -8.41 4.08 0.07
CA GLY A 61 -7.61 5.01 -0.69
C GLY A 61 -6.90 4.31 -1.84
N ASN A 62 -6.29 5.12 -2.70
CA ASN A 62 -5.45 4.63 -3.77
C ASN A 62 -4.36 5.64 -4.12
N PHE A 63 -3.33 5.18 -4.81
CA PHE A 63 -2.32 6.03 -5.43
C PHE A 63 -1.70 5.32 -6.63
N SER A 64 -1.28 6.11 -7.62
CA SER A 64 -0.49 5.62 -8.76
C SER A 64 0.91 5.19 -8.32
N MET A 65 1.41 4.13 -8.95
CA MET A 65 2.73 3.54 -8.72
C MET A 65 3.82 4.09 -9.63
N ASN A 66 3.45 4.92 -10.62
CA ASN A 66 4.35 5.68 -11.47
C ASN A 66 5.06 6.82 -10.74
#